data_AF-A0A8H7PIM8-F1
#
_entry.id   AF-A0A8H7PIM8-F1
#
_cell.length_a   1.000
_cell.length_b   1.000
_cell.length_c   1.000
_cell.angle_alpha   90.00
_cell.angle_beta   90.00
_cell.angle_gamma   90.00
#
_symmetry.space_group_name_H-M   'P 1'
#
loop_
_entity.id
_entity.type
_entity.pdbx_description
1 polymer ?
#
loop_
_entity_poly.entity_id
_entity_poly.type
_entity_poly.pdbx_seq_one_letter_code
_entity_poly.pdbx_strand_id
1 'polypeptide(L)'
;MADTTKPKADTTKPKEERKSWHTLSYQEQQQRQLQKLFERVDKPIVLPEPKKEKGAKPPPDVVRNVQGSSAGAGSGEFHVYRALRRKEYTRLKDMDEQEAKELEKQEYAEKLARMKAEDEERIAKNRAKRRRKNKDAKPEKKAKTEVEHKTEEEAKDE
;
A
#
# COMPACT_ATOMS: atom_id res chain seq x y z
N MET A 1 50.30 -59.28 -26.59
CA MET A 1 50.19 -59.01 -25.14
C MET A 1 49.88 -57.54 -24.99
N ALA A 2 48.79 -57.24 -24.28
CA ALA A 2 48.34 -55.90 -24.00
C ALA A 2 49.32 -55.20 -23.04
N ASP A 3 49.59 -53.93 -23.26
CA ASP A 3 49.96 -53.05 -22.15
C ASP A 3 49.37 -51.65 -22.38
N THR A 4 48.27 -51.41 -21.68
CA THR A 4 47.53 -50.15 -21.63
C THR A 4 48.06 -49.34 -20.45
N THR A 5 48.99 -48.43 -20.68
CA THR A 5 49.42 -47.46 -19.66
C THR A 5 48.57 -46.20 -19.75
N LYS A 6 47.57 -46.15 -18.87
CA LYS A 6 46.61 -45.06 -18.67
C LYS A 6 47.34 -43.77 -18.21
N PRO A 7 47.16 -42.61 -18.85
CA PRO A 7 47.69 -41.36 -18.33
C PRO A 7 46.94 -40.98 -17.04
N LYS A 8 47.68 -40.77 -15.94
CA LYS A 8 47.12 -40.19 -14.70
C LYS A 8 46.82 -38.71 -14.96
N ALA A 9 45.57 -38.32 -14.80
CA ALA A 9 45.13 -36.94 -14.91
C ALA A 9 45.72 -36.10 -13.76
N ASP A 10 46.33 -34.97 -14.10
CA ASP A 10 46.81 -33.96 -13.15
C ASP A 10 45.65 -33.43 -12.29
N THR A 11 45.67 -33.74 -11.00
CA THR A 11 44.76 -33.20 -9.99
C THR A 11 45.34 -31.92 -9.40
N THR A 12 45.46 -30.87 -10.20
CA THR A 12 45.76 -29.50 -9.73
C THR A 12 44.81 -28.51 -10.40
N LYS A 13 43.51 -28.71 -10.21
CA LYS A 13 42.54 -27.62 -10.36
C LYS A 13 42.21 -27.09 -8.97
N PRO A 14 42.30 -25.77 -8.73
CA PRO A 14 41.90 -25.20 -7.46
C PRO A 14 40.44 -25.58 -7.23
N LYS A 15 40.16 -26.10 -6.04
CA LYS A 15 38.84 -26.58 -5.63
C LYS A 15 37.91 -25.38 -5.69
N GLU A 16 37.11 -25.28 -6.76
CA GLU A 16 36.09 -24.23 -6.88
C GLU A 16 35.21 -24.30 -5.63
N GLU A 17 35.38 -23.30 -4.76
CA GLU A 17 34.56 -23.14 -3.56
C GLU A 17 33.12 -23.05 -4.03
N ARG A 18 32.37 -24.12 -3.79
CA ARG A 18 30.93 -24.17 -4.06
C ARG A 18 30.33 -22.98 -3.32
N LYS A 19 29.87 -21.97 -4.07
CA LYS A 19 29.18 -20.80 -3.51
C LYS A 19 28.15 -21.31 -2.52
N SER A 20 28.43 -21.15 -1.24
CA SER A 20 27.49 -21.52 -0.19
C SER A 20 26.28 -20.63 -0.37
N TRP A 21 25.14 -21.24 -0.65
CA TRP A 21 23.87 -20.52 -0.66
C TRP A 21 23.50 -20.19 0.78
N HIS A 22 24.17 -19.18 1.33
CA HIS A 22 23.73 -18.56 2.56
C HIS A 22 22.50 -17.70 2.25
N THR A 23 21.39 -18.02 2.92
CA THR A 23 20.24 -17.13 2.93
C THR A 23 20.63 -15.90 3.74
N LEU A 24 20.89 -14.80 3.04
CA LEU A 24 21.26 -13.53 3.69
C LEU A 24 20.21 -13.14 4.73
N SER A 25 20.68 -12.68 5.89
CA SER A 25 19.83 -12.06 6.91
C SER A 25 19.11 -10.83 6.32
N TYR A 26 17.96 -10.44 6.87
CA TYR A 26 17.24 -9.24 6.43
C TYR A 26 18.15 -8.00 6.40
N GLN A 27 18.98 -7.84 7.44
CA GLN A 27 19.96 -6.76 7.55
C GLN A 27 21.00 -6.83 6.44
N GLU A 28 21.49 -8.03 6.10
CA GLU A 28 22.50 -8.25 5.07
C GLU A 28 21.93 -8.00 3.66
N GLN A 29 20.64 -8.32 3.43
CA GLN A 29 19.92 -7.99 2.21
C GLN A 29 19.76 -6.47 2.03
N GLN A 30 19.42 -5.76 3.12
CA GLN A 30 19.32 -4.31 3.13
C GLN A 30 20.68 -3.65 2.90
N GLN A 31 21.73 -4.11 3.58
CA GLN A 31 23.10 -3.63 3.39
C GLN A 31 23.55 -3.78 1.93
N ARG A 32 23.28 -4.93 1.30
CA ARG A 32 23.60 -5.16 -0.12
C ARG A 32 22.82 -4.23 -1.05
N GLN A 33 21.53 -3.98 -0.77
CA GLN A 33 20.73 -3.02 -1.53
C GLN A 33 21.30 -1.59 -1.37
N LEU A 34 21.65 -1.19 -0.16
CA LEU A 34 22.25 0.12 0.13
C LEU A 34 23.61 0.30 -0.54
N GLN A 35 24.51 -0.69 -0.45
CA GLN A 35 25.80 -0.68 -1.14
C GLN A 35 25.61 -0.46 -2.65
N LYS A 36 24.67 -1.18 -3.27
CA LYS A 36 24.34 -1.01 -4.69
C LYS A 36 23.81 0.38 -5.04
N LEU A 37 23.06 1.03 -4.13
CA LEU A 37 22.61 2.41 -4.31
C LEU A 37 23.77 3.40 -4.18
N PHE A 38 24.67 3.19 -3.21
CA PHE A 38 25.85 4.04 -2.99
C PHE A 38 26.92 3.91 -4.07
N GLU A 39 27.02 2.78 -4.77
CA GLU A 39 27.90 2.64 -5.94
C GLU A 39 27.59 3.65 -7.06
N ARG A 40 26.36 4.16 -7.15
CA ARG A 40 25.89 5.07 -8.20
C ARG A 40 25.00 6.17 -7.65
N VAL A 41 25.59 7.04 -6.82
CA VAL A 41 24.89 8.17 -6.19
C VAL A 41 24.31 9.15 -7.21
N ASP A 42 24.98 9.34 -8.36
CA ASP A 42 24.56 10.31 -9.38
C ASP A 42 23.28 9.90 -10.14
N LYS A 43 22.88 8.62 -10.08
CA LYS A 43 21.70 8.14 -10.80
C LYS A 43 20.43 8.39 -9.97
N PRO A 44 19.44 9.16 -10.46
CA PRO A 44 18.20 9.35 -9.73
C PRO A 44 17.45 8.03 -9.57
N ILE A 45 16.92 7.81 -8.37
CA ILE A 45 16.15 6.61 -8.01
C ILE A 45 14.72 6.79 -8.56
N VAL A 46 14.29 5.88 -9.44
CA VAL A 46 12.91 5.83 -9.94
C VAL A 46 12.11 4.88 -9.05
N LEU A 47 11.22 5.43 -8.23
CA LEU A 47 10.25 4.65 -7.48
C LEU A 47 9.18 4.11 -8.43
N PRO A 48 8.73 2.85 -8.27
CA PRO A 48 7.64 2.33 -9.07
C PRO A 48 6.36 3.11 -8.76
N GLU A 49 5.68 3.59 -9.81
CA GLU A 49 4.34 4.14 -9.68
C GLU A 49 3.36 3.08 -9.16
N PRO A 50 2.32 3.48 -8.41
CA PRO A 50 1.27 2.57 -8.00
C PRO A 50 0.65 1.89 -9.24
N LYS A 51 0.38 0.58 -9.14
CA LYS A 51 -0.23 -0.17 -10.23
C LYS A 51 -1.60 0.43 -10.54
N LYS A 52 -1.76 0.94 -11.77
CA LYS A 52 -3.06 1.38 -12.28
C LYS A 52 -4.00 0.17 -12.35
N GLU A 53 -5.25 0.37 -11.96
CA GLU A 53 -6.28 -0.66 -12.08
C GLU A 53 -6.42 -1.04 -13.56
N LYS A 54 -6.33 -2.35 -13.83
CA LYS A 54 -6.43 -2.86 -15.20
C LYS A 54 -7.92 -2.98 -15.53
N GLY A 55 -8.47 -1.97 -16.20
CA GLY A 55 -9.81 -2.06 -16.77
C GLY A 55 -9.83 -2.82 -18.10
N ALA A 56 -11.04 -3.22 -18.51
CA ALA A 56 -11.27 -3.70 -19.87
C ALA A 56 -10.80 -2.67 -20.90
N LYS A 57 -10.13 -3.15 -21.96
CA LYS A 57 -9.67 -2.26 -23.03
C LYS A 57 -10.89 -1.68 -23.76
N PRO A 58 -10.88 -0.37 -24.09
CA PRO A 58 -11.97 0.22 -24.85
C PRO A 58 -12.12 -0.49 -26.21
N PRO A 59 -13.35 -0.61 -26.73
CA PRO A 59 -13.57 -1.14 -28.07
C PRO A 59 -12.92 -0.20 -29.11
N PRO A 60 -12.43 -0.73 -30.24
CA PRO A 60 -11.90 0.11 -31.30
C PRO A 60 -13.03 0.88 -32.01
N ASP A 61 -12.79 2.15 -32.34
CA ASP A 61 -13.79 3.02 -32.98
C ASP A 61 -14.20 2.55 -34.39
N VAL A 62 -13.24 2.05 -35.16
CA VAL A 62 -13.46 1.60 -36.54
C VAL A 62 -12.96 0.18 -36.73
N VAL A 63 -13.87 -0.71 -37.08
CA VAL A 63 -13.55 -2.07 -37.52
C VAL A 63 -13.41 -2.05 -39.04
N ARG A 64 -12.20 -2.34 -39.52
CA ARG A 64 -11.85 -2.25 -40.96
C ARG A 64 -12.20 -3.50 -41.75
N ASN A 65 -12.42 -4.63 -41.07
CA ASN A 65 -12.56 -5.95 -41.67
C ASN A 65 -14.01 -6.47 -41.55
N VAL A 66 -14.99 -5.61 -41.83
CA VAL A 66 -16.41 -6.00 -41.77
C VAL A 66 -16.81 -6.57 -43.13
N GLN A 67 -17.14 -7.85 -43.15
CA GLN A 67 -17.72 -8.50 -44.33
C GLN A 67 -19.18 -8.03 -44.52
N GLY A 68 -19.67 -7.98 -45.76
CA GLY A 68 -21.03 -7.51 -46.06
C GLY A 68 -22.12 -8.29 -45.30
N SER A 69 -23.24 -7.63 -44.98
CA SER A 69 -24.29 -8.20 -44.12
C SER A 69 -24.97 -9.46 -44.66
N SER A 70 -24.95 -9.67 -45.98
CA SER A 70 -25.49 -10.86 -46.65
C SER A 70 -24.41 -11.91 -46.97
N ALA A 71 -23.15 -11.64 -46.66
CA ALA A 71 -22.07 -12.57 -46.94
C ALA A 71 -22.09 -13.72 -45.90
N GLY A 72 -21.87 -14.95 -46.36
CA GLY A 72 -21.92 -16.15 -45.52
C GLY A 72 -20.83 -16.20 -44.44
N ALA A 73 -20.98 -17.13 -43.49
CA ALA A 73 -20.01 -17.33 -42.42
C ALA A 73 -18.65 -17.79 -42.96
N GLY A 74 -17.63 -16.96 -42.81
CA GLY A 74 -16.24 -17.31 -43.15
C GLY A 74 -15.60 -18.22 -42.10
N SER A 75 -14.52 -18.91 -42.46
CA SER A 75 -13.78 -19.82 -41.56
C SER A 75 -13.18 -19.13 -40.32
N GLY A 76 -12.93 -17.82 -40.39
CA GLY A 76 -12.41 -17.01 -39.28
C GLY A 76 -13.47 -16.48 -38.31
N GLU A 77 -14.75 -16.51 -38.68
CA GLU A 77 -15.83 -15.86 -37.92
C GLU A 77 -16.00 -16.48 -36.52
N PHE A 78 -15.82 -17.80 -36.41
CA PHE A 78 -15.85 -18.50 -35.13
C PHE A 78 -14.80 -17.95 -34.14
N HIS A 79 -13.59 -17.65 -34.63
CA HIS A 79 -12.52 -17.12 -33.77
C HIS A 79 -12.76 -15.65 -33.41
N VAL A 80 -13.36 -14.87 -34.31
CA VAL A 80 -13.80 -13.50 -34.02
C VAL A 80 -14.82 -13.50 -32.89
N TYR A 81 -15.89 -14.31 -33.00
CA TYR A 81 -16.89 -14.47 -31.93
C TYR A 81 -16.27 -14.95 -30.61
N ARG A 82 -15.41 -15.97 -30.65
CA ARG A 82 -14.73 -16.48 -29.44
C ARG A 82 -13.90 -15.40 -28.74
N ALA A 83 -13.18 -14.57 -29.51
CA ALA A 83 -12.39 -13.48 -28.95
C ALA A 83 -13.28 -12.36 -28.40
N LEU A 84 -14.33 -11.98 -29.12
CA LEU A 84 -15.29 -10.95 -28.70
C LEU A 84 -16.03 -11.37 -27.43
N ARG A 85 -16.52 -12.61 -27.37
CA ARG A 85 -17.21 -13.15 -26.19
C ARG A 85 -16.33 -13.15 -24.95
N ARG A 86 -15.05 -13.54 -25.09
CA ARG A 86 -14.09 -13.49 -23.97
C ARG A 86 -13.87 -12.06 -23.50
N LYS A 87 -13.66 -11.11 -24.43
CA LYS A 87 -13.51 -9.69 -24.09
C LYS A 87 -14.74 -9.16 -23.35
N GLU A 88 -15.93 -9.52 -23.82
CA GLU A 88 -17.17 -9.08 -23.22
C GLU A 88 -17.41 -9.69 -21.83
N TYR A 89 -17.15 -10.99 -21.64
CA TYR A 89 -17.24 -11.61 -20.33
C TYR A 89 -16.22 -11.06 -19.34
N THR A 90 -14.99 -10.79 -19.78
CA THR A 90 -14.02 -10.10 -18.93
C THR A 90 -14.51 -8.70 -18.57
N ARG A 91 -15.04 -7.95 -19.54
CA ARG A 91 -15.59 -6.60 -19.30
C ARG A 91 -16.73 -6.61 -18.28
N LEU A 92 -17.71 -7.50 -18.44
CA LEU A 92 -18.84 -7.63 -17.51
C LEU A 92 -18.36 -8.02 -16.11
N LYS A 93 -17.45 -9.01 -16.01
CA LYS A 93 -16.86 -9.41 -14.74
C LYS A 93 -16.10 -8.27 -14.05
N ASP A 94 -15.33 -7.49 -14.80
CA ASP A 94 -14.60 -6.35 -14.26
C ASP A 94 -15.55 -5.27 -13.73
N MET A 95 -16.68 -5.02 -14.42
CA MET A 95 -17.72 -4.10 -13.95
C MET A 95 -18.38 -4.61 -12.67
N ASP A 96 -18.82 -5.86 -12.63
CA ASP A 96 -19.45 -6.45 -11.44
C ASP A 96 -18.50 -6.42 -10.23
N GLU A 97 -17.21 -6.70 -10.44
CA GLU A 97 -16.19 -6.61 -9.39
C GLU A 97 -15.93 -5.18 -8.92
N GLN A 98 -15.99 -4.20 -9.82
CA GLN A 98 -15.85 -2.78 -9.47
C GLN A 98 -17.02 -2.31 -8.62
N GLU A 99 -18.25 -2.61 -9.05
CA GLU A 99 -19.47 -2.28 -8.32
C GLU A 99 -19.45 -2.88 -6.90
N ALA A 100 -19.10 -4.17 -6.78
CA ALA A 100 -18.99 -4.83 -5.47
C ALA A 100 -17.93 -4.16 -4.56
N LYS A 101 -16.77 -3.80 -5.09
CA LYS A 101 -15.70 -3.10 -4.34
C LYS A 101 -16.13 -1.69 -3.94
N GLU A 102 -16.87 -0.98 -4.79
CA GLU A 102 -17.36 0.36 -4.50
C GLU A 102 -18.40 0.33 -3.38
N LEU A 103 -19.34 -0.61 -3.41
CA LEU A 103 -20.30 -0.82 -2.34
C LEU A 103 -19.61 -1.13 -1.01
N GLU A 104 -18.66 -2.08 -0.99
CA GLU A 104 -17.91 -2.41 0.23
C GLU A 104 -17.12 -1.21 0.77
N LYS A 105 -16.51 -0.41 -0.12
CA LYS A 105 -15.81 0.82 0.28
C LYS A 105 -16.76 1.86 0.88
N GLN A 106 -17.95 2.03 0.31
CA GLN A 106 -18.96 2.96 0.81
C GLN A 106 -19.45 2.52 2.19
N GLU A 107 -19.82 1.26 2.35
CA GLU A 107 -20.25 0.69 3.64
C GLU A 107 -19.17 0.83 4.73
N TYR A 108 -17.92 0.55 4.36
CA TYR A 108 -16.78 0.72 5.27
C TYR A 108 -16.58 2.19 5.66
N ALA A 109 -16.65 3.11 4.70
CA ALA A 109 -16.50 4.54 4.94
C ALA A 109 -17.62 5.07 5.85
N GLU A 110 -18.87 4.66 5.62
CA GLU A 110 -20.00 5.01 6.48
C GLU A 110 -19.81 4.48 7.90
N LYS A 111 -19.42 3.22 8.05
CA LYS A 111 -19.17 2.62 9.37
C LYS A 111 -18.07 3.36 10.12
N LEU A 112 -16.99 3.71 9.43
CA LEU A 112 -15.89 4.47 10.02
C LEU A 112 -16.33 5.89 10.42
N ALA A 113 -17.15 6.55 9.60
CA ALA A 113 -17.70 7.87 9.92
C ALA A 113 -18.63 7.83 11.14
N ARG A 114 -19.48 6.81 11.25
CA ARG A 114 -20.36 6.61 12.42
C ARG A 114 -19.55 6.41 13.71
N MET A 115 -18.55 5.51 13.69
CA MET A 115 -17.70 5.30 14.87
C MET A 115 -16.93 6.56 15.27
N LYS A 116 -16.40 7.31 14.30
CA LYS A 116 -15.73 8.60 14.56
C LYS A 116 -16.68 9.62 15.19
N ALA A 117 -17.92 9.74 14.69
CA ALA A 117 -18.92 10.65 15.25
C ALA A 117 -19.28 10.28 16.70
N GLU A 118 -19.49 8.99 16.98
CA GLU A 118 -19.76 8.49 18.33
C GLU A 118 -18.61 8.79 19.30
N ASP A 119 -17.37 8.55 18.87
CA ASP A 119 -16.17 8.86 19.65
C ASP A 119 -16.02 10.36 19.90
N GLU A 120 -16.24 11.19 18.88
CA GLU A 120 -16.19 12.64 18.97
C GLU A 120 -17.25 13.18 19.92
N GLU A 121 -18.48 12.66 19.87
CA GLU A 121 -19.53 13.00 20.83
C GLU A 121 -19.13 12.64 22.26
N ARG A 122 -18.58 11.44 22.47
CA ARG A 122 -18.13 10.98 23.79
C ARG A 122 -17.01 11.87 24.33
N ILE A 123 -16.04 12.19 23.48
CA ILE A 123 -14.92 13.08 23.80
C ILE A 123 -15.42 14.51 24.06
N ALA A 124 -16.35 15.02 23.26
CA ALA A 124 -16.94 16.35 23.43
C ALA A 124 -17.71 16.48 24.74
N LYS A 125 -18.56 15.48 25.08
CA LYS A 125 -19.27 15.39 26.35
C LYS A 125 -18.29 15.39 27.53
N ASN A 126 -17.22 14.59 27.47
CA ASN A 126 -16.20 14.54 28.51
C ASN A 126 -15.37 15.84 28.61
N ARG A 127 -15.03 16.46 27.48
CA ARG A 127 -14.32 17.74 27.39
C ARG A 127 -15.18 18.88 27.97
N ALA A 128 -16.47 18.90 27.69
CA ALA A 128 -17.42 19.87 28.24
C ALA A 128 -17.52 19.73 29.77
N LYS A 129 -17.62 18.50 30.29
CA LYS A 129 -17.60 18.24 31.74
C LYS A 129 -16.32 18.77 32.40
N ARG A 130 -15.13 18.49 31.84
CA ARG A 130 -13.84 19.01 32.34
C ARG A 130 -13.77 20.53 32.28
N ARG A 131 -14.24 21.15 31.19
CA ARG A 131 -14.27 22.62 31.05
C ARG A 131 -15.18 23.29 32.07
N ARG A 132 -16.35 22.71 32.39
CA ARG A 132 -17.23 23.21 33.46
C ARG A 132 -16.52 23.16 34.81
N LYS A 133 -16.02 21.97 35.22
CA LYS A 133 -15.26 21.81 36.47
C LYS A 133 -14.07 22.78 36.59
N ASN A 134 -13.30 22.98 35.53
CA ASN A 134 -12.17 23.91 35.53
C ASN A 134 -12.60 25.38 35.62
N LYS A 135 -13.78 25.74 35.09
CA LYS A 135 -14.34 27.09 35.26
C LYS A 135 -14.79 27.31 36.70
N ASP A 136 -15.42 26.31 37.31
CA ASP A 136 -15.93 26.39 38.68
C ASP A 136 -14.80 26.40 39.73
N ALA A 137 -13.71 25.67 39.49
CA ALA A 137 -12.52 25.67 40.36
C ALA A 137 -11.60 26.90 40.17
N LYS A 138 -11.75 27.67 39.09
CA LYS A 138 -10.94 28.87 38.82
C LYS A 138 -11.20 30.03 39.78
N PRO A 139 -12.45 30.42 40.10
CA PRO A 139 -12.72 31.48 41.08
C PRO A 139 -12.27 31.08 42.49
N GLU A 140 -12.44 29.81 42.90
CA GLU A 140 -11.97 29.35 44.22
C GLU A 140 -10.46 29.39 44.35
N LYS A 141 -9.72 29.00 43.31
CA LYS A 141 -8.26 29.11 43.31
C LYS A 141 -7.79 30.55 43.27
N LYS A 142 -8.43 31.42 42.48
CA LYS A 142 -8.12 32.85 42.45
C LYS A 142 -8.37 33.53 43.79
N ALA A 143 -9.50 33.23 44.44
CA ALA A 143 -9.82 33.73 45.76
C ALA A 143 -8.82 33.23 46.82
N LYS A 144 -8.40 31.96 46.76
CA LYS A 144 -7.37 31.43 47.67
C LYS A 144 -5.99 32.08 47.43
N THR A 145 -5.56 32.24 46.18
CA THR A 145 -4.29 32.91 45.87
C THR A 145 -4.32 34.41 46.19
N GLU A 146 -5.46 35.09 46.06
CA GLU A 146 -5.59 36.50 46.47
C GLU A 146 -5.62 36.66 47.99
N VAL A 147 -6.19 35.70 48.73
CA VAL A 147 -6.14 35.69 50.20
C VAL A 147 -4.73 35.39 50.69
N GLU A 148 -4.05 34.40 50.12
CA GLU A 148 -2.64 34.08 50.46
C GLU A 148 -1.69 35.25 50.17
N HIS A 149 -1.85 35.93 49.02
CA HIS A 149 -1.02 37.09 48.68
C HIS A 149 -1.31 38.32 49.56
N LYS A 150 -2.53 38.48 50.08
CA LYS A 150 -2.84 39.54 51.06
C LYS A 150 -2.28 39.24 52.45
N THR A 151 -2.33 37.98 52.89
CA THR A 151 -1.72 37.56 54.16
C THR A 151 -0.19 37.63 54.13
N GLU A 152 0.44 37.46 52.97
CA GLU A 152 1.90 37.61 52.82
C GLU A 152 2.37 39.07 52.68
N GLU A 153 1.52 39.99 52.23
CA GLU A 153 1.82 41.44 52.28
C GLU A 153 1.61 42.01 53.70
N GLU A 154 0.54 41.65 54.40
CA GLU A 154 0.32 42.12 55.79
C GLU A 154 1.38 41.60 56.78
N ALA A 155 2.01 40.45 56.52
CA ALA A 155 3.10 39.92 57.35
C ALA A 155 4.49 40.52 57.06
N LYS A 156 4.61 41.44 56.10
CA LYS A 156 5.88 42.14 55.77
C LYS A 156 5.88 43.62 56.19
N ASP A 157 4.73 44.17 56.57
CA ASP A 157 4.58 45.53 57.10
C ASP A 157 4.51 45.60 58.65
N GLU A 158 4.64 44.45 59.34
CA GLU A 158 5.03 44.36 60.77
C GLU A 158 6.52 44.01 60.93
#